data_AF-A0A6A8AI42-F1
#
_entry.id   AF-A0A6A8AI42-F1
#
_cell.length_a   1.000
_cell.length_b   1.000
_cell.length_c   1.000
_cell.angle_alpha   90.00
_cell.angle_beta   90.00
_cell.angle_gamma   90.00
#
_symmetry.space_group_name_H-M   'P 1'
#
loop_
_entity.id
_entity.type
_entity.pdbx_description
1 polymer ?
#
loop_
_entity_poly.entity_id
_entity_poly.type
_entity_poly.pdbx_seq_one_letter_code
_entity_poly.pdbx_strand_id
1 'polypeptide(L)' 'MFRKALTIALLLFAGAAHAQQAGQAQMQAAREICAPDIQKLCPGISPGGGRLKACIREHASEFSKPCTDAMKNARAARNP' A
#
# COMPACT_ATOMS: atom_id res chain seq x y z
N MET A 1 -34.96 24.29 13.72
CA MET A 1 -33.65 24.90 13.34
C MET A 1 -32.47 23.95 13.60
N PHE A 2 -32.49 23.11 14.64
CA PHE A 2 -31.44 22.11 14.95
C PHE A 2 -31.22 20.99 13.91
N ARG A 3 -32.25 20.60 13.13
CA ARG A 3 -32.10 19.58 12.05
C ARG A 3 -31.31 20.08 10.84
N LYS A 4 -31.25 21.39 10.61
CA LYS A 4 -30.46 22.00 9.52
C LYS A 4 -28.97 22.11 9.87
N ALA A 5 -28.65 22.25 11.16
CA ALA A 5 -27.27 22.27 11.64
C ALA A 5 -26.59 20.89 11.54
N LEU A 6 -27.37 19.81 11.73
CA LEU A 6 -26.88 18.43 11.66
C LEU A 6 -26.39 18.02 10.24
N THR A 7 -27.01 18.57 9.19
CA THR A 7 -26.64 18.26 7.79
C THR A 7 -25.42 19.04 7.30
N ILE A 8 -25.13 20.21 7.87
CA ILE A 8 -23.99 21.05 7.48
C ILE A 8 -22.68 20.51 8.09
N ALA A 9 -22.74 19.92 9.28
CA ALA A 9 -21.59 19.32 9.95
C ALA A 9 -21.02 18.09 9.21
N LEU A 10 -21.84 17.35 8.45
CA LEU A 10 -21.42 16.13 7.74
C LEU A 10 -20.53 16.40 6.52
N LEU A 11 -20.68 17.57 5.89
CA LEU A 11 -19.96 17.92 4.66
C LEU A 11 -18.52 18.42 4.91
N LEU A 12 -18.19 18.84 6.13
CA LEU A 12 -16.88 19.38 6.48
C LEU A 12 -15.87 18.31 6.92
N PHE A 13 -16.31 17.09 7.24
CA PHE A 13 -15.42 15.96 7.61
C PHE A 13 -14.98 15.08 6.42
N ALA A 14 -15.56 15.27 5.23
CA ALA A 14 -15.27 14.44 4.05
C ALA A 14 -13.92 14.77 3.36
N GLY A 15 -13.27 15.88 3.71
CA GLY A 15 -12.05 16.35 3.03
C GLY A 15 -10.83 15.46 3.23
N ALA A 16 -10.67 14.82 4.40
CA ALA A 16 -9.46 14.06 4.74
C ALA A 16 -9.42 12.65 4.11
N ALA A 17 -10.55 12.07 3.72
CA ALA A 17 -10.62 10.71 3.18
C ALA A 17 -9.98 10.57 1.78
N HIS A 18 -9.87 11.67 1.03
CA HIS A 18 -9.45 11.65 -0.37
C HIS A 18 -7.93 11.48 -0.57
N ALA A 19 -7.10 11.79 0.43
CA ALA A 19 -5.64 11.61 0.33
C ALA A 19 -5.21 10.14 0.51
N GLN A 20 -5.99 9.34 1.25
CA GLN A 20 -5.68 7.94 1.51
C GLN A 20 -5.92 7.03 0.31
N GLN A 21 -6.76 7.43 -0.64
CA GLN A 21 -7.19 6.57 -1.74
C GLN A 21 -6.05 6.28 -2.72
N ALA A 22 -5.24 7.29 -3.05
CA ALA A 22 -4.08 7.14 -3.93
C ALA A 22 -2.99 6.23 -3.33
N GLY A 23 -2.70 6.38 -2.03
CA GLY A 23 -1.70 5.55 -1.35
C GLY A 23 -2.10 4.08 -1.25
N GLN A 24 -3.38 3.78 -1.03
CA GLN A 24 -3.88 2.40 -0.99
C GLN A 24 -3.82 1.73 -2.36
N ALA A 25 -4.21 2.44 -3.43
CA ALA A 25 -4.15 1.92 -4.80
C ALA A 25 -2.71 1.54 -5.21
N GLN A 26 -1.71 2.37 -4.88
CA GLN A 26 -0.32 2.05 -5.18
C GLN A 26 0.20 0.84 -4.37
N MET A 27 -0.21 0.72 -3.10
CA MET A 27 0.13 -0.45 -2.29
C MET A 27 -0.48 -1.74 -2.84
N GLN A 28 -1.71 -1.69 -3.36
CA GLN A 28 -2.36 -2.84 -4.01
C GLN A 28 -1.65 -3.22 -5.30
N ALA A 29 -1.38 -2.26 -6.18
CA ALA A 29 -0.64 -2.49 -7.42
C ALA A 29 0.74 -3.12 -7.14
N ALA A 30 1.47 -2.64 -6.13
CA ALA A 30 2.74 -3.24 -5.74
C ALA A 30 2.61 -4.70 -5.28
N ARG A 31 1.54 -5.06 -4.57
CA ARG A 31 1.30 -6.46 -4.16
C ARG A 31 1.03 -7.36 -5.36
N GLU A 32 0.22 -6.90 -6.32
CA GLU A 32 -0.13 -7.66 -7.52
C GLU A 32 1.09 -7.86 -8.42
N ILE A 33 1.83 -6.78 -8.69
CA ILE A 33 3.04 -6.82 -9.51
C ILE A 33 4.12 -7.72 -8.88
N CYS A 34 4.27 -7.68 -7.56
CA CYS A 34 5.28 -8.48 -6.84
C CYS A 34 4.83 -9.90 -6.49
N ALA A 35 3.55 -10.25 -6.65
CA ALA A 35 3.04 -11.57 -6.31
C ALA A 35 3.84 -12.75 -6.92
N PRO A 36 4.18 -12.76 -8.23
CA PRO A 36 4.98 -13.85 -8.81
C PRO A 36 6.39 -13.92 -8.21
N ASP A 37 7.05 -12.78 -7.99
CA ASP A 37 8.39 -12.74 -7.40
C ASP A 37 8.37 -13.20 -5.94
N ILE A 38 7.34 -12.82 -5.17
CA ILE A 38 7.16 -13.28 -3.79
C ILE A 38 6.91 -14.79 -3.75
N GLN A 39 6.10 -15.33 -4.66
CA GLN A 39 5.88 -16.78 -4.72
C GLN A 39 7.17 -17.55 -5.07
N LYS A 40 8.00 -16.99 -5.94
CA LYS A 40 9.27 -17.59 -6.37
C LYS A 40 10.37 -17.48 -5.31
N LEU A 41 10.56 -16.29 -4.73
CA LEU A 41 11.69 -15.96 -3.85
C LEU A 41 11.35 -16.14 -2.37
N CYS A 42 10.08 -15.97 -1.98
CA CYS A 42 9.62 -16.04 -0.59
C CYS A 42 8.45 -17.03 -0.41
N PRO A 43 8.56 -18.29 -0.87
CA PRO A 43 7.47 -19.25 -0.81
C PRO A 43 7.07 -19.55 0.64
N GLY A 44 5.76 -19.63 0.89
CA GLY A 44 5.20 -20.01 2.20
C GLY A 44 5.32 -18.96 3.31
N ILE A 45 5.89 -17.77 3.05
CA ILE A 45 5.97 -16.71 4.05
C ILE A 45 4.59 -16.03 4.20
N SER A 46 3.93 -16.25 5.33
CA SER A 46 2.68 -15.54 5.62
C SER A 46 2.93 -14.04 5.82
N PRO A 47 2.05 -13.16 5.31
CA PRO A 47 2.09 -11.72 5.58
C PRO A 47 2.04 -11.41 7.09
N GLY A 48 2.67 -10.30 7.49
CA GLY A 48 2.69 -9.86 8.90
C GLY A 48 3.96 -10.25 9.66
N GLY A 49 4.13 -9.70 10.86
CA GLY A 49 5.27 -10.00 11.75
C GLY A 49 6.66 -9.66 11.18
N GLY A 50 6.75 -8.93 10.07
CA GLY A 50 8.02 -8.55 9.45
C GLY A 50 8.75 -9.65 8.68
N ARG A 51 8.30 -10.92 8.72
CA ARG A 51 8.98 -12.05 8.05
C ARG A 51 9.11 -11.86 6.54
N LEU A 52 8.03 -11.46 5.87
CA LEU A 52 8.06 -11.18 4.43
C LEU A 52 9.04 -10.05 4.11
N LYS A 53 9.13 -9.02 4.96
CA LYS A 53 10.10 -7.93 4.78
C LYS A 53 11.53 -8.42 4.95
N ALA A 54 11.77 -9.41 5.81
CA ALA A 54 13.09 -10.02 5.97
C ALA A 54 13.50 -10.78 4.71
N CYS A 55 12.63 -11.65 4.20
CA CYS A 55 12.86 -12.37 2.95
C CYS A 55 13.08 -11.43 1.75
N ILE A 56 12.26 -10.37 1.63
CA ILE A 56 12.46 -9.37 0.56
C ILE A 56 13.84 -8.71 0.65
N ARG A 57 14.37 -8.44 1.85
CA ARG A 57 15.71 -7.86 2.01
C ARG A 57 16.81 -8.85 1.62
N GLU A 58 16.64 -10.12 1.95
CA GLU A 58 17.59 -11.19 1.62
C GLU A 58 17.71 -11.38 0.10
N HIS A 59 16.59 -11.32 -0.62
CA HIS A 59 16.54 -11.50 -2.07
C HIS A 59 16.43 -10.19 -2.85
N ALA A 60 16.79 -9.04 -2.27
CA ALA A 60 16.48 -7.72 -2.81
C ALA A 60 16.98 -7.49 -4.26
N SER A 61 18.11 -8.10 -4.63
CA SER A 61 18.69 -8.04 -5.98
C SER A 61 18.07 -9.00 -6.99
N GLU A 62 17.26 -9.96 -6.53
CA GLU A 62 16.68 -11.01 -7.36
C GLU A 62 15.23 -10.71 -7.78
N PHE A 63 14.60 -9.71 -7.14
CA PHE A 63 13.29 -9.22 -7.56
C PHE A 63 13.34 -8.62 -8.95
N SER A 64 12.27 -8.82 -9.70
CA SER A 64 12.14 -8.25 -11.04
C SER A 64 12.17 -6.72 -10.97
N LYS A 65 12.63 -6.09 -12.06
CA LYS A 65 12.58 -4.62 -12.18
C LYS A 65 11.16 -4.06 -11.97
N PRO A 66 10.09 -4.63 -12.56
CA PRO A 66 8.72 -4.19 -12.31
C PRO A 66 8.34 -4.20 -10.83
N CYS A 67 8.63 -5.27 -10.09
CA CYS A 67 8.34 -5.34 -8.66
C CYS A 67 9.16 -4.31 -7.86
N THR A 68 10.46 -4.19 -8.16
CA THR A 68 11.34 -3.21 -7.50
C THR A 68 10.84 -1.78 -7.68
N ASP A 69 10.41 -1.43 -8.90
CA ASP A 69 9.85 -0.10 -9.18
C ASP A 69 8.49 0.12 -8.49
N ALA A 70 7.63 -0.90 -8.48
CA ALA A 70 6.34 -0.82 -7.78
C ALA A 70 6.51 -0.64 -6.26
N MET A 71 7.49 -1.31 -5.65
CA MET A 71 7.83 -1.11 -4.23
C MET A 71 8.33 0.31 -3.94
N LYS A 72 9.14 0.90 -4.84
CA LYS A 72 9.61 2.29 -4.72
C LYS A 72 8.44 3.27 -4.78
N ASN A 73 7.54 3.09 -5.74
CA ASN A 73 6.36 3.95 -5.90
C ASN A 73 5.44 3.88 -4.68
N ALA A 74 5.13 2.66 -4.23
CA ALA A 74 4.31 2.45 -3.03
C ALA A 74 4.93 3.06 -1.75
N ARG A 75 6.28 3.10 -1.64
CA ARG A 75 6.97 3.80 -0.56
C ARG A 75 6.81 5.32 -0.68
N ALA A 76 6.98 5.88 -1.87
CA ALA A 76 6.85 7.31 -2.12
C ALA A 76 5.44 7.80 -1.76
N ALA A 77 4.38 7.07 -2.14
CA ALA A 77 3.01 7.44 -1.80
C ALA A 77 2.66 7.34 -0.30
N ARG A 78 3.46 6.61 0.50
CA ARG A 78 3.25 6.49 1.95
C ARG A 78 3.97 7.58 2.75
N ASN A 79 5.02 8.17 2.19
CA ASN A 79 5.80 9.24 2.81
C ASN A 79 5.83 10.46 1.87
N PRO A 80 4.67 11.12 1.68
CA PRO A 80 4.58 12.32 0.87
C PRO A 80 5.47 13.45 1.40
#